data_AF-A0A151HS60-F1
#
_entry.id   AF-A0A151HS60-F1
#
_cell.length_a   1.000
_cell.length_b   1.000
_cell.length_c   1.000
_cell.angle_alpha   90.00
_cell.angle_beta   90.00
_cell.angle_gamma   90.00
#
_symmetry.space_group_name_H-M   'P 1'
#
loop_
_entity.id
_entity.type
_entity.pdbx_description
1 polymer ?
#
loop_
_entity_poly.entity_id
_entity_poly.type
_entity_poly.pdbx_seq_one_letter_code
_entity_poly.pdbx_strand_id
1 'polypeptide(L)'
;MFARDLKDVGRFFALWDFMRRHTSLSPPPALLHLALSTAMDSQSASRTVKVLQEMYALKVFPTPHLTDRLARVGREITAIHEMIGLFVKLQKQDVFDKNRKEQQLLQTQIDEHELKVFAERGVPLKGDATPEQEVRKEFFDKQDKLKKAKFGGNRRPWLPLGEFLQSKQKGGEAYAKRHDRPRPPPEVDA
;
A
#
# COMPACT_ATOMS: atom_id res chain seq x y z
N MET A 1 -38.29 9.21 15.00
CA MET A 1 -39.27 8.97 13.93
C MET A 1 -39.16 7.51 13.54
N PHE A 2 -40.27 6.79 13.65
CA PHE A 2 -40.39 5.36 13.50
C PHE A 2 -39.87 4.88 12.14
N ALA A 3 -39.17 3.74 12.16
CA ALA A 3 -38.84 2.98 10.97
C ALA A 3 -40.09 2.84 10.09
N ARG A 4 -40.15 3.58 8.98
CA ARG A 4 -40.95 3.15 7.83
C ARG A 4 -40.50 1.72 7.58
N ASP A 5 -41.44 0.78 7.65
CA ASP A 5 -41.14 -0.64 7.65
C ASP A 5 -40.17 -0.94 6.50
N LEU A 6 -38.95 -1.43 6.78
CA LEU A 6 -37.94 -1.69 5.73
C LEU A 6 -38.50 -2.63 4.64
N LYS A 7 -39.52 -3.41 4.99
CA LYS A 7 -40.33 -4.22 4.09
C LYS A 7 -40.94 -3.41 2.95
N ASP A 8 -41.40 -2.19 3.20
CA ASP A 8 -42.03 -1.32 2.20
C ASP A 8 -40.99 -0.72 1.24
N VAL A 9 -39.79 -0.41 1.75
CA VAL A 9 -38.65 0.00 0.92
C VAL A 9 -38.22 -1.14 -0.01
N GLY A 10 -38.11 -2.36 0.52
CA GLY A 10 -37.77 -3.55 -0.26
C GLY A 10 -38.81 -3.85 -1.34
N ARG A 11 -40.10 -3.80 -0.99
CA ARG A 11 -41.23 -3.98 -1.92
C ARG A 11 -41.24 -2.89 -3.00
N PHE A 12 -41.02 -1.63 -2.63
CA PHE A 12 -40.94 -0.53 -3.58
C PHE A 12 -39.87 -0.79 -4.64
N PHE A 13 -38.64 -1.13 -4.22
CA PHE A 13 -37.56 -1.37 -5.18
C PHE A 13 -37.73 -2.66 -5.97
N ALA A 14 -38.38 -3.69 -5.44
CA ALA A 14 -38.75 -4.88 -6.21
C ALA A 14 -39.73 -4.54 -7.36
N LEU A 15 -40.75 -3.73 -7.07
CA LEU A 15 -41.71 -3.25 -8.08
C LEU A 15 -41.05 -2.28 -9.07
N TRP A 16 -40.21 -1.37 -8.57
CA TRP A 16 -39.42 -0.44 -9.38
C TRP A 16 -38.54 -1.20 -10.39
N ASP A 17 -37.75 -2.16 -9.91
CA ASP A 17 -36.86 -2.95 -10.76
C ASP A 17 -37.65 -3.79 -11.76
N PHE A 18 -38.80 -4.35 -11.35
CA PHE A 18 -39.69 -5.07 -12.25
C PHE A 18 -40.22 -4.15 -13.36
N MET A 19 -40.75 -2.98 -13.00
CA MET A 19 -41.23 -1.98 -13.97
C MET A 19 -40.10 -1.59 -14.94
N ARG A 20 -38.89 -1.31 -14.43
CA ARG A 20 -37.74 -0.92 -15.25
C ARG A 20 -37.26 -2.00 -16.21
N ARG A 21 -37.42 -3.28 -15.87
CA ARG A 21 -37.00 -4.41 -16.72
C ARG A 21 -38.05 -4.82 -17.74
N HIS A 22 -39.33 -4.70 -17.39
CA HIS A 22 -40.42 -5.25 -18.18
C HIS A 22 -41.23 -4.19 -18.94
N THR A 23 -40.95 -2.90 -18.72
CA THR A 23 -41.62 -1.81 -19.43
C THR A 23 -40.61 -0.78 -19.95
N SER A 24 -40.91 -0.20 -21.11
CA SER A 24 -40.17 0.94 -21.70
C SER A 24 -40.75 2.30 -21.29
N LEU A 25 -41.67 2.31 -20.32
CA LEU A 25 -42.36 3.51 -19.89
C LEU A 25 -41.40 4.45 -19.15
N SER A 26 -41.38 5.71 -19.57
CA SER A 26 -40.71 6.77 -18.83
C SER A 26 -41.53 7.11 -17.58
N PRO A 27 -40.97 6.98 -16.37
CA PRO A 27 -41.73 7.23 -15.16
C PRO A 27 -41.99 8.72 -14.99
N PRO A 28 -43.13 9.05 -14.37
CA PRO A 28 -43.44 10.44 -14.08
C PRO A 28 -42.44 11.02 -13.07
N PRO A 29 -42.18 12.35 -13.11
CA PRO A 29 -41.26 13.02 -12.20
C PRO A 29 -41.56 12.76 -10.71
N ALA A 30 -42.84 12.71 -10.34
CA ALA A 30 -43.27 12.42 -8.97
C ALA A 30 -42.81 11.03 -8.49
N LEU A 31 -42.80 10.03 -9.37
CA LEU A 31 -42.35 8.68 -9.04
C LEU A 31 -40.83 8.62 -8.87
N LEU A 32 -40.07 9.41 -9.66
CA LEU A 32 -38.62 9.57 -9.49
C LEU A 32 -38.28 10.26 -8.16
N HIS A 33 -39.03 11.30 -7.78
CA HIS A 33 -38.85 11.95 -6.47
C HIS A 33 -39.18 11.01 -5.32
N LEU A 34 -40.23 10.20 -5.45
CA LEU A 34 -40.56 9.17 -4.47
C LEU A 34 -39.44 8.13 -4.38
N ALA A 35 -38.97 7.61 -5.52
CA ALA A 35 -37.87 6.65 -5.58
C ALA A 35 -36.58 7.20 -4.95
N LEU A 36 -36.28 8.49 -5.15
CA LEU A 36 -35.12 9.13 -4.55
C LEU A 36 -35.28 9.26 -3.03
N SER A 37 -36.47 9.63 -2.56
CA SER A 37 -36.75 9.72 -1.13
C SER A 37 -36.69 8.35 -0.44
N THR A 38 -37.22 7.30 -1.06
CA THR A 38 -37.19 5.93 -0.53
C THR A 38 -35.78 5.33 -0.61
N ALA A 39 -34.99 5.68 -1.63
CA ALA A 39 -33.58 5.31 -1.72
C ALA A 39 -32.77 5.89 -0.55
N MET A 40 -32.97 7.18 -0.24
CA MET A 40 -32.33 7.83 0.90
C MET A 40 -32.81 7.27 2.25
N ASP A 41 -34.11 7.00 2.40
CA ASP A 41 -34.66 6.35 3.59
C ASP A 41 -34.07 4.95 3.81
N SER A 42 -33.75 4.24 2.72
CA SER A 42 -33.10 2.91 2.76
C SER A 42 -31.62 2.94 3.14
N GLN A 43 -31.02 4.13 3.25
CA GLN A 43 -29.59 4.33 3.46
C GLN A 43 -28.69 3.60 2.43
N SER A 44 -29.24 3.27 1.26
CA SER A 44 -28.50 2.60 0.19
C SER A 44 -27.92 3.62 -0.78
N ALA A 45 -26.62 3.90 -0.64
CA ALA A 45 -25.89 4.79 -1.55
C ALA A 45 -25.99 4.30 -3.02
N SER A 46 -25.87 2.99 -3.24
CA SER A 46 -25.98 2.38 -4.58
C SER A 46 -27.33 2.68 -5.24
N ARG A 47 -28.45 2.48 -4.53
CA ARG A 47 -29.80 2.78 -5.06
C ARG A 47 -29.99 4.27 -5.29
N THR A 48 -29.51 5.10 -4.38
CA THR A 48 -29.61 6.56 -4.49
C THR A 48 -28.89 7.07 -5.74
N VAL A 49 -27.69 6.57 -6.01
CA VAL A 49 -26.93 6.92 -7.23
C VAL A 49 -27.64 6.44 -8.48
N LYS A 50 -28.19 5.22 -8.50
CA LYS A 50 -28.94 4.71 -9.67
C LYS A 50 -30.15 5.59 -10.00
N VAL A 51 -30.95 5.95 -9.00
CA VAL A 51 -32.12 6.83 -9.20
C VAL A 51 -31.67 8.21 -9.67
N LEU A 52 -30.58 8.77 -9.12
CA LEU A 52 -30.03 10.06 -9.56
C LEU A 52 -29.52 10.01 -11.01
N GLN A 53 -28.88 8.91 -11.43
CA GLN A 53 -28.46 8.71 -12.81
C GLN A 53 -29.66 8.67 -13.76
N GLU A 54 -30.74 7.99 -13.38
CA GLU A 54 -31.98 7.95 -14.17
C GLU A 54 -32.64 9.33 -14.23
N MET A 55 -32.69 10.07 -13.12
CA MET A 55 -33.17 11.46 -13.10
C MET A 55 -32.33 12.36 -14.00
N TYR A 56 -31.01 12.21 -14.01
CA TYR A 56 -30.11 12.96 -14.89
C TYR A 56 -30.33 12.63 -16.37
N ALA A 57 -30.52 11.34 -16.71
CA ALA A 57 -30.82 10.91 -18.07
C ALA A 57 -32.15 11.48 -18.57
N LEU A 58 -33.18 11.50 -17.70
CA LEU A 58 -34.52 12.02 -18.01
C LEU A 58 -34.63 13.54 -17.83
N LYS A 59 -33.54 14.24 -17.47
CA LYS A 59 -33.51 15.68 -17.19
C LYS A 59 -34.55 16.14 -16.15
N VAL A 60 -34.85 15.26 -15.19
CA VAL A 60 -35.72 15.57 -14.04
C VAL A 60 -34.85 15.98 -12.87
N PHE A 61 -35.09 17.17 -12.32
CA PHE A 61 -34.34 17.69 -11.19
C PHE A 61 -34.95 17.24 -9.86
N PRO A 62 -34.14 16.94 -8.83
CA PRO A 62 -34.65 16.78 -7.47
C PRO A 62 -35.25 18.08 -6.92
N THR A 63 -36.21 17.97 -6.01
CA THR A 63 -36.74 19.15 -5.32
C THR A 63 -35.70 19.75 -4.39
N PRO A 64 -35.75 21.06 -4.07
CA PRO A 64 -34.75 21.72 -3.21
C PRO A 64 -34.56 21.01 -1.85
N HIS A 65 -35.64 20.48 -1.28
CA HIS A 65 -35.59 19.72 -0.04
C HIS A 65 -34.83 18.39 -0.18
N LEU A 66 -35.06 17.64 -1.27
CA LEU A 66 -34.32 16.40 -1.56
C LEU A 66 -32.85 16.70 -1.85
N THR A 67 -32.54 17.83 -2.48
CA THR A 67 -31.17 18.27 -2.74
C THR A 67 -30.41 18.59 -1.45
N ASP A 68 -31.00 19.32 -0.50
CA ASP A 68 -30.36 19.57 0.81
C ASP A 68 -30.12 18.26 1.56
N ARG A 69 -31.10 17.36 1.55
CA ARG A 69 -30.98 16.04 2.19
C ARG A 69 -29.87 15.20 1.55
N LEU A 70 -29.77 15.18 0.22
CA LEU A 70 -28.70 14.50 -0.51
C LEU A 70 -27.33 15.07 -0.15
N ALA A 71 -27.20 16.39 -0.05
CA ALA A 71 -25.94 17.03 0.33
C ALA A 71 -25.48 16.61 1.73
N ARG A 72 -26.42 16.47 2.68
CA ARG A 72 -26.11 15.99 4.05
C ARG A 72 -25.64 14.53 4.03
N VAL A 73 -26.40 13.64 3.41
CA VAL A 73 -26.06 12.21 3.30
C VAL A 73 -24.73 12.02 2.55
N GLY A 74 -24.50 12.80 1.49
CA GLY A 74 -23.26 12.77 0.71
C GLY A 74 -22.02 13.12 1.55
N ARG A 75 -22.13 14.10 2.46
CA ARG A 75 -21.02 14.48 3.36
C ARG A 75 -20.62 13.34 4.31
N GLU A 76 -21.60 12.59 4.83
CA GLU A 76 -21.32 11.44 5.70
C GLU A 76 -20.54 10.35 4.94
N ILE A 77 -20.92 10.07 3.69
CA ILE A 77 -20.20 9.10 2.85
C ILE A 77 -18.75 9.55 2.60
N THR A 78 -18.52 10.84 2.31
CA THR A 78 -17.15 11.35 2.15
C THR A 78 -16.33 11.25 3.44
N ALA A 79 -16.94 11.52 4.60
CA ALA A 79 -16.27 11.37 5.89
C ALA A 79 -15.91 9.90 6.19
N ILE A 80 -16.77 8.94 5.82
CA ILE A 80 -16.46 7.51 5.93
C ILE A 80 -15.24 7.14 5.09
N HIS A 81 -15.16 7.60 3.83
CA HIS A 81 -13.99 7.36 2.98
C HIS A 81 -12.70 7.94 3.58
N GLU A 82 -12.77 9.13 4.17
CA GLU A 82 -11.65 9.74 4.88
C GLU A 82 -11.21 8.88 6.07
N MET A 83 -12.16 8.42 6.89
CA MET A 83 -11.89 7.52 8.02
C MET A 83 -11.25 6.20 7.61
N ILE A 84 -11.71 5.59 6.51
CA ILE A 84 -11.06 4.39 5.93
C ILE A 84 -9.61 4.70 5.55
N GLY A 85 -9.35 5.87 4.94
CA GLY A 85 -8.01 6.32 4.63
C GLY A 85 -7.12 6.46 5.87
N LEU A 86 -7.65 6.96 6.98
CA LEU A 86 -6.95 7.04 8.26
C LEU A 86 -6.65 5.64 8.83
N PHE A 87 -7.60 4.71 8.78
CA PHE A 87 -7.36 3.32 9.22
C PHE A 87 -6.26 2.63 8.43
N VAL A 88 -6.20 2.82 7.10
CA VAL A 88 -5.12 2.26 6.28
C VAL A 88 -3.76 2.85 6.66
N LYS A 89 -3.69 4.15 6.97
CA LYS A 89 -2.44 4.78 7.44
C LYS A 89 -2.02 4.24 8.81
N LEU A 90 -2.96 4.11 9.74
CA LEU A 90 -2.73 3.55 11.07
C LEU A 90 -2.20 2.12 10.97
N GLN A 91 -2.84 1.26 10.17
CA GLN A 91 -2.38 -0.11 9.96
C GLN A 91 -0.97 -0.18 9.40
N LYS A 92 -0.61 0.69 8.45
CA LYS A 92 0.75 0.75 7.89
C LYS A 92 1.78 1.14 8.96
N GLN A 93 1.45 2.08 9.84
CA GLN A 93 2.30 2.47 10.95
C GLN A 93 2.47 1.33 11.95
N ASP A 94 1.38 0.66 12.35
CA ASP A 94 1.45 -0.47 13.28
C ASP A 94 2.31 -1.62 12.75
N VAL A 95 2.18 -1.95 11.46
CA VAL A 95 3.00 -2.99 10.82
C VAL A 95 4.47 -2.54 10.76
N PHE A 96 4.72 -1.28 10.43
CA PHE A 96 6.09 -0.73 10.41
C PHE A 96 6.73 -0.80 11.81
N ASP A 97 6.01 -0.40 12.85
CA ASP A 97 6.53 -0.38 14.22
C ASP A 97 6.77 -1.80 14.77
N LYS A 98 5.91 -2.77 14.43
CA LYS A 98 6.15 -4.18 14.76
C LYS A 98 7.43 -4.70 14.10
N ASN A 99 7.56 -4.50 12.78
CA ASN A 99 8.74 -4.93 12.03
C ASN A 99 10.01 -4.23 12.54
N ARG A 100 9.93 -2.94 12.90
CA ARG A 100 11.04 -2.20 13.48
C ARG A 100 11.48 -2.79 14.83
N LYS A 101 10.54 -3.13 15.71
CA LYS A 101 10.82 -3.77 17.01
C LYS A 101 11.45 -5.15 16.84
N GLU A 102 10.92 -5.96 15.92
CA GLU A 102 11.49 -7.27 15.59
C GLU A 102 12.91 -7.15 15.03
N GLN A 103 13.16 -6.20 14.13
CA GLN A 103 14.50 -5.93 13.60
C GLN A 103 15.47 -5.46 14.70
N GLN A 104 15.03 -4.62 15.62
CA GLN A 104 15.83 -4.20 16.76
C GLN A 104 16.19 -5.39 17.65
N LEU A 105 15.23 -6.28 17.91
CA LEU A 105 15.46 -7.48 18.71
C LEU A 105 16.43 -8.47 18.05
N LEU A 106 16.30 -8.67 16.74
CA LEU A 106 17.26 -9.48 15.97
C LEU A 106 18.67 -8.87 16.02
N GLN A 107 18.77 -7.53 15.88
CA GLN A 107 20.06 -6.86 15.98
C GLN A 107 20.69 -7.06 17.37
N THR A 108 19.92 -6.92 18.45
CA THR A 108 20.44 -7.16 19.81
C THR A 108 20.92 -8.60 20.00
N GLN A 109 20.23 -9.59 19.43
CA GLN A 109 20.67 -10.99 19.51
C GLN A 109 21.98 -11.24 18.73
N ILE A 110 22.14 -10.59 17.57
CA ILE A 110 23.39 -10.63 16.80
C ILE A 110 24.51 -10.01 17.62
N ASP A 111 24.30 -8.82 18.19
CA ASP A 111 25.30 -8.10 18.98
C ASP A 111 25.70 -8.91 20.23
N GLU A 112 24.74 -9.51 20.94
CA GLU A 112 25.00 -10.41 22.08
C GLU A 112 25.84 -11.63 21.68
N HIS A 113 25.53 -12.25 20.54
CA HIS A 113 26.29 -13.38 20.03
C HIS A 113 27.72 -12.96 19.64
N GLU A 114 27.88 -11.81 18.97
CA GLU A 114 29.20 -11.26 18.63
C GLU A 114 30.05 -10.99 19.88
N LEU A 115 29.45 -10.43 20.94
CA LEU A 115 30.13 -10.20 22.22
C LEU A 115 30.56 -11.50 22.89
N LYS A 116 29.72 -12.54 22.89
CA LYS A 116 30.07 -13.87 23.44
C LYS A 116 31.27 -14.48 22.71
N VAL A 117 31.25 -14.45 21.37
CA VAL A 117 32.34 -14.98 20.55
C VAL A 117 33.63 -14.19 20.76
N PHE A 118 33.53 -12.86 20.90
CA PHE A 118 34.67 -12.02 21.24
C PHE A 118 35.24 -12.36 22.63
N ALA A 119 34.39 -12.57 23.63
CA ALA A 119 34.83 -12.95 24.97
C ALA A 119 35.51 -14.34 25.00
N GLU A 120 35.01 -15.30 24.23
CA GLU A 120 35.58 -16.66 24.15
C GLU A 120 36.88 -16.73 23.34
N ARG A 121 37.00 -15.98 22.25
CA ARG A 121 38.11 -16.11 21.28
C ARG A 121 39.06 -14.91 21.23
N GLY A 122 38.70 -13.79 21.84
CA GLY A 122 39.49 -12.53 21.83
C GLY A 122 39.54 -11.79 20.50
N VAL A 123 38.85 -12.29 19.45
CA VAL A 123 38.88 -11.75 18.09
C VAL A 123 37.45 -11.55 17.59
N PRO A 124 37.09 -10.40 16.98
CA PRO A 124 35.75 -10.18 16.45
C PRO A 124 35.43 -11.13 15.28
N LEU A 125 34.16 -11.54 15.15
CA LEU A 125 33.67 -12.34 14.01
C LEU A 125 33.85 -11.65 12.64
N LYS A 126 33.85 -10.31 12.65
CA LYS A 126 34.40 -9.52 11.54
C LYS A 126 35.91 -9.60 11.65
N GLY A 127 36.52 -10.53 10.92
CA GLY A 127 37.96 -10.49 10.70
C GLY A 127 38.36 -9.11 10.16
N ASP A 128 39.53 -8.63 10.59
CA ASP A 128 40.13 -7.43 10.02
C ASP A 128 40.19 -7.60 8.50
N ALA A 129 39.77 -6.56 7.77
CA ALA A 129 39.79 -6.60 6.32
C ALA A 129 41.22 -6.91 5.88
N THR A 130 41.39 -7.90 5.01
CA THR A 130 42.74 -8.17 4.49
C THR A 130 43.22 -6.94 3.72
N PRO A 131 44.54 -6.66 3.66
CA PRO A 131 45.05 -5.52 2.87
C PRO A 131 44.54 -5.52 1.43
N GLU A 132 44.34 -6.70 0.85
CA GLU A 132 43.75 -6.88 -0.48
C GLU A 132 42.26 -6.51 -0.57
N GLN A 133 41.49 -6.71 0.50
CA GLN A 133 40.08 -6.31 0.58
C GLN A 133 39.95 -4.80 0.71
N GLU A 134 40.83 -4.15 1.46
CA GLU A 134 40.87 -2.70 1.59
C GLU A 134 41.18 -2.03 0.25
N VAL A 135 42.24 -2.47 -0.43
CA VAL A 135 42.60 -1.96 -1.77
C VAL A 135 41.48 -2.19 -2.78
N ARG A 136 40.83 -3.36 -2.76
CA ARG A 136 39.67 -3.62 -3.63
C ARG A 136 38.47 -2.73 -3.32
N LYS A 137 38.19 -2.48 -2.03
CA LYS A 137 37.11 -1.59 -1.60
C LYS A 137 37.36 -0.15 -2.07
N GLU A 138 38.58 0.35 -1.91
CA GLU A 138 38.96 1.67 -2.41
C GLU A 138 38.83 1.80 -3.93
N PHE A 139 39.20 0.74 -4.68
CA PHE A 139 39.03 0.70 -6.13
C PHE A 139 37.55 0.84 -6.53
N PHE A 140 36.66 0.07 -5.91
CA PHE A 140 35.23 0.14 -6.21
C PHE A 140 34.61 1.47 -5.75
N ASP A 141 35.02 2.02 -4.62
CA ASP A 141 34.55 3.32 -4.14
C ASP A 141 34.97 4.46 -5.10
N LYS A 142 36.18 4.42 -5.66
CA LYS A 142 36.63 5.36 -6.71
C LYS A 142 35.78 5.23 -7.99
N GLN A 143 35.49 4.00 -8.43
CA GLN A 143 34.64 3.74 -9.59
C GLN A 143 33.20 4.23 -9.38
N ASP A 144 32.62 4.01 -8.20
CA ASP A 144 31.27 4.45 -7.85
C ASP A 144 31.19 5.99 -7.78
N LYS A 145 32.21 6.67 -7.24
CA LYS A 145 32.28 8.14 -7.25
C LYS A 145 32.32 8.69 -8.68
N LEU A 146 33.11 8.08 -9.58
CA LEU A 146 33.15 8.45 -10.99
C LEU A 146 31.80 8.23 -11.69
N LYS A 147 31.12 7.12 -11.41
CA LYS A 147 29.78 6.83 -11.96
C LYS A 147 28.73 7.81 -11.44
N LYS A 148 28.72 8.13 -10.14
CA LYS A 148 27.81 9.13 -9.55
C LYS A 148 28.01 10.52 -10.14
N ALA A 149 29.26 10.91 -10.42
CA ALA A 149 29.59 12.16 -11.09
C ALA A 149 29.09 12.20 -12.55
N LYS A 150 29.19 11.08 -13.28
CA LYS A 150 28.71 10.98 -14.67
C LYS A 150 27.19 10.92 -14.81
N PHE A 151 26.50 10.24 -13.90
CA PHE A 151 25.05 9.93 -14.03
C PHE A 151 24.13 10.76 -13.11
N GLY A 152 24.66 11.71 -12.36
CA GLY A 152 23.87 12.71 -11.63
C GLY A 152 23.06 12.14 -10.46
N GLY A 153 23.73 11.91 -9.31
CA GLY A 153 23.08 11.79 -8.00
C GLY A 153 23.25 10.46 -7.26
N ASN A 154 22.57 10.33 -6.12
CA ASN A 154 22.64 9.19 -5.19
C ASN A 154 21.86 7.94 -5.64
N ARG A 155 21.30 7.94 -6.85
CA ARG A 155 20.62 6.76 -7.40
C ARG A 155 21.67 5.80 -7.93
N ARG A 156 21.77 4.61 -7.35
CA ARG A 156 22.55 3.53 -7.97
C ARG A 156 22.01 3.35 -9.39
N PRO A 157 22.81 3.59 -10.44
CA PRO A 157 22.32 3.47 -11.80
C PRO A 157 21.86 2.02 -12.00
N TRP A 158 20.69 1.85 -12.60
CA TRP A 158 20.28 0.54 -13.10
C TRP A 158 21.36 0.12 -14.11
N LEU A 159 22.18 -0.86 -13.73
CA LEU A 159 23.29 -1.31 -14.56
C LEU A 159 22.70 -1.93 -15.83
N PRO A 160 23.14 -1.52 -17.04
CA PRO A 160 22.82 -2.23 -18.26
C PRO A 160 23.18 -3.71 -18.12
N LEU A 161 22.43 -4.60 -18.77
CA LEU A 161 22.55 -6.05 -18.59
C LEU A 161 23.99 -6.56 -18.75
N GLY A 162 24.75 -6.02 -19.70
CA GLY A 162 26.17 -6.38 -19.90
C GLY A 162 27.07 -6.02 -18.71
N GLU A 163 26.91 -4.81 -18.16
CA GLU A 163 27.68 -4.37 -16.97
C GLU A 163 27.26 -5.14 -15.72
N PHE A 164 25.98 -5.48 -15.60
CA PHE A 164 25.48 -6.33 -14.52
C PHE A 164 26.11 -7.72 -14.57
N LEU A 165 26.18 -8.34 -15.75
CA LEU A 165 26.82 -9.64 -15.94
C LEU A 165 28.32 -9.57 -15.62
N GLN A 166 29.03 -8.53 -16.08
CA GLN A 166 30.43 -8.29 -15.73
C GLN A 166 30.64 -8.14 -14.22
N SER A 167 29.73 -7.46 -13.51
CA SER A 167 29.82 -7.31 -12.05
C SER A 167 29.74 -8.64 -11.29
N LYS A 168 29.11 -9.66 -11.89
CA LYS A 168 28.93 -11.01 -11.33
C LYS A 168 30.07 -11.97 -11.69
N GLN A 169 30.87 -11.67 -12.72
CA GLN A 169 32.00 -12.48 -13.15
C GLN A 169 33.20 -12.31 -12.19
N LYS A 170 34.20 -13.21 -12.30
CA LYS A 170 35.44 -13.13 -11.50
C LYS A 170 36.13 -11.78 -11.74
N GLY A 171 36.41 -11.07 -10.66
CA GLY A 171 36.96 -9.69 -10.68
C GLY A 171 35.91 -8.58 -10.61
N GLY A 172 34.62 -8.91 -10.75
CA GLY A 172 33.52 -7.95 -10.58
C GLY A 172 33.21 -7.65 -9.11
N GLU A 173 32.63 -6.47 -8.84
CA GLU A 173 32.29 -6.00 -7.49
C GLU A 173 31.35 -6.95 -6.74
N ALA A 174 30.31 -7.45 -7.42
CA ALA A 174 29.34 -8.34 -6.80
C ALA A 174 29.91 -9.74 -6.54
N TYR A 175 30.91 -10.17 -7.32
CA TYR A 175 31.68 -11.39 -7.07
C TYR A 175 32.61 -11.20 -5.85
N ALA A 176 33.38 -10.11 -5.81
CA ALA A 176 34.28 -9.77 -4.70
C ALA A 176 33.52 -9.68 -3.37
N LYS A 177 32.41 -8.93 -3.32
CA LYS A 177 31.55 -8.81 -2.12
C LYS A 177 30.94 -10.12 -1.62
N ARG A 178 30.84 -11.16 -2.47
CA ARG A 178 30.40 -12.50 -2.04
C ARG A 178 31.56 -13.32 -1.50
N HIS A 179 32.73 -13.21 -2.12
CA HIS A 179 33.95 -13.92 -1.73
C HIS A 179 34.61 -13.35 -0.47
N ASP A 180 34.52 -12.04 -0.27
CA ASP A 180 35.10 -11.32 0.87
C ASP A 180 34.21 -11.35 2.12
N ARG A 181 33.09 -12.09 2.09
CA ARG A 181 32.29 -12.30 3.30
C ARG A 181 33.11 -13.13 4.29
N PRO A 182 33.05 -12.81 5.59
CA PRO A 182 33.66 -13.66 6.61
C PRO A 182 33.11 -15.07 6.43
N ARG A 183 34.02 -16.02 6.20
CA ARG A 183 33.68 -17.45 6.20
C ARG A 183 33.68 -17.94 7.64
N PRO A 184 32.80 -18.87 8.01
CA PRO A 184 32.97 -19.57 9.28
C PRO A 184 34.38 -20.18 9.29
N PRO A 185 35.10 -20.08 10.42
CA PRO A 185 36.41 -20.72 10.54
C PRO A 185 36.25 -22.23 10.27
N PRO A 186 37.28 -22.89 9.70
CA PRO A 186 37.25 -24.33 9.52
C PRO A 186 36.98 -25.00 10.87
N GLU A 187 36.07 -25.99 10.89
CA GLU A 187 35.85 -26.80 12.07
C GLU A 187 37.21 -27.43 12.45
N VAL A 188 37.63 -27.18 13.70
CA VAL A 188 38.81 -27.83 14.24
C VAL A 188 38.37 -29.26 14.50
N ASP A 189 38.82 -30.20 13.68
CA ASP A 189 38.64 -31.63 13.93
C ASP A 189 39.14 -31.92 15.36
N ALA A 190 38.22 -32.40 16.20
CA ALA A 190 38.45 -32.68 17.62
C ALA A 190 39.32 -33.91 17.84
#